data_AF-E6U3H8-F1
#
_entry.id   AF-E6U3H8-F1
#
_cell.length_a   1.000
_cell.length_b   1.000
_cell.length_c   1.000
_cell.angle_alpha   90.00
_cell.angle_beta   90.00
_cell.angle_gamma   90.00
#
_symmetry.space_group_name_H-M   'P 1'
#
loop_
_entity.id
_entity.type
_entity.pdbx_description
1 polymer ?
#
loop_
_entity_poly.entity_id
_entity_poly.type
_entity_poly.pdbx_seq_one_letter_code
_entity_poly.pdbx_strand_id
1 'polypeptide(L)'
;MDKSKIIPSIVRLDQIPVAVQSQCERVNLMAGNINTLGELNERLRSSGKQVYIHIDMIGGLGRDKEAVTFVVEKLGVSGIITTKAHLIVAAKTLHCRCVQRIFAIDTAALQTSFKLIEKHEPDEIELMPGLMPDVIRIAKSHTQKTLITGGLIRSERQVEQALASGADYVSTGYEALW
;
A
#
# COMPACT_ATOMS: atom_id res chain seq x y z
N MET A 1 20.84 -4.48 1.93
CA MET A 1 19.55 -3.93 1.44
C MET A 1 19.11 -2.77 2.32
N ASP A 2 18.75 -1.62 1.74
CA ASP A 2 18.26 -0.46 2.49
C ASP A 2 16.82 -0.70 2.96
N LYS A 3 16.64 -0.96 4.26
CA LYS A 3 15.33 -1.27 4.87
C LYS A 3 14.38 -0.07 4.84
N SER A 4 14.88 1.16 4.63
CA SER A 4 14.03 2.34 4.44
C SER A 4 13.20 2.28 3.15
N LYS A 5 13.58 1.41 2.21
CA LYS A 5 12.91 1.19 0.93
C LYS A 5 11.91 0.03 0.94
N ILE A 6 11.79 -0.68 2.05
CA ILE A 6 10.87 -1.82 2.21
C ILE A 6 9.64 -1.39 3.00
N ILE A 7 8.47 -1.83 2.52
CA ILE A 7 7.19 -1.68 3.22
C ILE A 7 6.64 -3.07 3.54
N PRO A 8 6.63 -3.50 4.82
CA PRO A 8 5.96 -4.73 5.23
C PRO A 8 4.46 -4.70 4.90
N SER A 9 4.02 -5.68 4.13
CA SER A 9 2.60 -5.91 3.83
C SER A 9 2.08 -7.05 4.70
N ILE A 10 1.38 -6.70 5.77
CA ILE A 10 0.82 -7.62 6.76
C ILE A 10 -0.45 -8.23 6.17
N VAL A 11 -0.34 -9.46 5.69
CA VAL A 11 -1.42 -10.22 5.03
C VAL A 11 -2.03 -11.30 5.92
N ARG A 12 -1.41 -11.57 7.07
CA ARG A 12 -1.93 -12.46 8.11
C ARG A 12 -1.70 -11.83 9.50
N LEU A 13 -2.58 -12.16 10.45
CA LEU A 13 -2.54 -11.58 11.80
C LEU A 13 -1.33 -12.05 12.62
N ASP A 14 -0.83 -13.26 12.36
CA ASP A 14 0.38 -13.82 12.96
C ASP A 14 1.65 -13.02 12.64
N GLN A 15 1.63 -12.16 11.61
CA GLN A 15 2.78 -11.33 11.22
C GLN A 15 2.86 -10.00 11.99
N ILE A 16 1.82 -9.63 12.74
CA ILE A 16 1.78 -8.37 13.50
C ILE A 16 2.96 -8.24 14.49
N PRO A 17 3.32 -9.26 15.30
CA PRO A 17 4.47 -9.17 16.20
C PRO A 17 5.79 -8.90 15.45
N VAL A 18 5.98 -9.53 14.30
CA VAL A 18 7.17 -9.36 13.45
C VAL A 18 7.20 -7.94 12.88
N ALA A 19 6.07 -7.43 12.38
CA ALA A 19 5.97 -6.08 11.85
C ALA A 19 6.25 -5.00 12.91
N VAL A 20 5.76 -5.18 14.14
CA VAL A 20 6.05 -4.30 15.29
C VAL A 20 7.55 -4.21 15.56
N GLN A 21 8.25 -5.34 15.50
CA GLN A 21 9.69 -5.43 15.79
C GLN A 21 10.59 -5.08 14.59
N SER A 22 10.03 -5.02 13.37
CA SER A 22 10.79 -4.70 12.16
C SER A 22 11.44 -3.31 12.23
N GLN A 23 12.47 -3.08 11.43
CA GLN A 23 13.12 -1.76 11.33
C GLN A 23 12.40 -0.80 10.37
N CYS A 24 11.42 -1.29 9.60
CA CYS A 24 10.65 -0.46 8.68
C CYS A 24 9.74 0.51 9.43
N GLU A 25 9.75 1.79 9.03
CA GLU A 25 8.91 2.82 9.64
C GLU A 25 7.45 2.71 9.22
N ARG A 26 7.20 2.31 7.98
CA ARG A 26 5.87 2.24 7.36
C ARG A 26 5.44 0.80 7.16
N VAL A 27 4.18 0.50 7.43
CA VAL A 27 3.56 -0.83 7.22
C VAL A 27 2.21 -0.72 6.52
N ASN A 28 1.90 -1.72 5.70
CA ASN A 28 0.59 -1.89 5.07
C ASN A 28 -0.20 -2.97 5.84
N LEU A 29 -1.29 -2.58 6.49
CA LEU A 29 -2.20 -3.51 7.15
C LEU A 29 -3.27 -3.97 6.15
N MET A 30 -3.18 -5.24 5.73
CA MET A 30 -4.08 -5.86 4.76
C MET A 30 -4.91 -7.01 5.34
N ALA A 31 -4.77 -7.28 6.64
CA ALA A 31 -5.43 -8.36 7.34
C ALA A 31 -6.32 -7.84 8.47
N GLY A 32 -7.34 -8.64 8.82
CA GLY A 32 -8.27 -8.34 9.90
C GLY A 32 -9.67 -7.98 9.40
N ASN A 33 -10.49 -7.52 10.33
CA ASN A 33 -11.89 -7.16 10.10
C ASN A 33 -12.27 -5.97 10.98
N ILE A 34 -13.46 -5.42 10.81
CA ILE A 34 -13.93 -4.25 11.55
C ILE A 34 -13.86 -4.41 13.08
N ASN A 35 -14.01 -5.63 13.60
CA ASN A 35 -13.95 -5.90 15.05
C ASN A 35 -12.52 -5.88 15.61
N THR A 36 -11.53 -6.18 14.78
CA THR A 36 -10.12 -6.30 15.19
C THR A 36 -9.26 -5.12 14.74
N LEU A 37 -9.72 -4.37 13.72
CA LEU A 37 -8.94 -3.33 13.05
C LEU A 37 -8.41 -2.26 14.01
N GLY A 38 -9.24 -1.85 14.98
CA GLY A 38 -8.86 -0.82 15.95
C GLY A 38 -7.68 -1.24 16.81
N GLU A 39 -7.74 -2.43 17.40
CA GLU A 39 -6.66 -2.99 18.23
C GLU A 39 -5.38 -3.21 17.42
N LEU A 40 -5.50 -3.77 16.21
CA LEU A 40 -4.36 -4.04 15.34
C LEU A 40 -3.64 -2.74 14.93
N ASN A 41 -4.40 -1.72 14.55
CA ASN A 41 -3.86 -0.41 14.20
C ASN A 41 -3.19 0.26 15.39
N GLU A 42 -3.82 0.26 16.57
CA GLU A 42 -3.25 0.86 17.77
C GLU A 42 -1.92 0.18 18.12
N ARG A 43 -1.89 -1.15 18.16
CA ARG A 43 -0.67 -1.91 18.45
C ARG A 43 0.50 -1.55 17.52
N LEU A 44 0.25 -1.40 16.22
CA LEU A 44 1.29 -0.99 15.26
C LEU A 44 1.72 0.46 15.49
N ARG A 45 0.76 1.38 15.68
CA ARG A 45 1.03 2.80 15.90
C ARG A 45 1.79 3.06 17.20
N SER A 46 1.43 2.40 18.30
CA SER A 46 2.13 2.54 19.59
C SER A 46 3.58 2.06 19.51
N SER A 47 3.95 1.25 18.51
CA SER A 47 5.33 0.86 18.21
C SER A 47 6.09 1.84 17.29
N GLY A 48 5.50 3.00 17.00
CA GLY A 48 6.09 4.04 16.16
C GLY A 48 5.90 3.84 14.65
N LYS A 49 5.05 2.88 14.23
CA LYS A 49 4.82 2.61 12.80
C LYS A 49 3.84 3.60 12.18
N GLN A 50 4.14 4.02 10.96
CA GLN A 50 3.18 4.67 10.06
C GLN A 50 2.30 3.59 9.41
N VAL A 51 1.03 3.56 9.79
CA VAL A 51 0.11 2.49 9.37
C VAL A 51 -0.71 2.95 8.18
N TYR A 52 -0.64 2.20 7.09
CA TYR A 52 -1.51 2.33 5.92
C TYR A 52 -2.48 1.16 5.88
N ILE A 53 -3.78 1.43 5.93
CA ILE A 53 -4.80 0.37 5.92
C ILE A 53 -5.31 0.15 4.50
N HIS A 54 -5.28 -1.11 4.05
CA HIS A 54 -5.92 -1.48 2.80
C HIS A 54 -7.41 -1.71 3.00
N ILE A 55 -8.20 -0.65 2.82
CA ILE A 55 -9.64 -0.65 3.09
C ILE A 55 -10.40 -1.71 2.28
N ASP A 56 -9.96 -2.04 1.06
CA ASP A 56 -10.62 -3.10 0.29
C ASP A 56 -10.44 -4.50 0.87
N MET A 57 -9.47 -4.72 1.76
CA MET A 57 -9.12 -6.04 2.29
C MET A 57 -9.63 -6.28 3.70
N ILE A 58 -10.15 -5.25 4.38
CA ILE A 58 -10.71 -5.41 5.72
C ILE A 58 -12.10 -6.04 5.63
N GLY A 59 -12.30 -7.15 6.35
CA GLY A 59 -13.59 -7.81 6.46
C GLY A 59 -14.62 -6.95 7.20
N GLY A 60 -15.85 -6.85 6.67
CA GLY A 60 -16.94 -6.12 7.31
C GLY A 60 -16.87 -4.58 7.25
N LEU A 61 -15.78 -3.99 6.72
CA LEU A 61 -15.67 -2.55 6.51
C LEU A 61 -16.39 -2.13 5.22
N GLY A 62 -17.11 -1.02 5.20
CA GLY A 62 -17.71 -0.46 3.98
C GLY A 62 -16.65 -0.10 2.91
N ARG A 63 -17.09 0.11 1.67
CA ARG A 63 -16.26 0.65 0.57
C ARG A 63 -16.85 1.96 0.08
N ASP A 64 -17.16 2.81 1.05
CA ASP A 64 -17.83 4.10 0.93
C ASP A 64 -17.04 5.18 1.69
N LYS A 65 -17.53 6.42 1.64
CA LYS A 65 -16.88 7.55 2.30
C LYS A 65 -16.90 7.40 3.82
N GLU A 66 -17.95 6.81 4.39
CA GLU A 66 -18.12 6.58 5.83
C GLU A 66 -17.04 5.64 6.37
N ALA A 67 -16.71 4.58 5.63
CA ALA A 67 -15.60 3.69 5.95
C ALA A 67 -14.25 4.43 5.96
N VAL A 68 -14.02 5.33 4.99
CA VAL A 68 -12.81 6.15 4.95
C VAL A 68 -12.78 7.10 6.14
N THR A 69 -13.87 7.82 6.42
CA THR A 69 -13.99 8.70 7.60
C THR A 69 -13.73 7.96 8.89
N PHE A 70 -14.29 6.76 9.06
CA PHE A 70 -14.04 5.92 10.23
C PHE A 70 -12.54 5.60 10.38
N VAL A 71 -11.90 5.11 9.32
CA VAL A 71 -10.48 4.73 9.35
C VAL A 71 -9.58 5.95 9.62
N VAL A 72 -9.88 7.10 9.02
CA VAL A 72 -9.07 8.31 9.17
C VAL A 72 -9.28 8.96 10.55
N GLU A 73 -10.52 9.28 10.89
CA GLU A 73 -10.82 10.08 12.08
C GLU A 73 -10.88 9.26 13.37
N LYS A 74 -11.33 8.01 13.31
CA LYS A 74 -11.47 7.16 14.51
C LYS A 74 -10.24 6.32 14.78
N LEU A 75 -9.57 5.81 13.74
CA LEU A 75 -8.37 4.99 13.93
C LEU A 75 -7.06 5.78 13.82
N GLY A 76 -7.08 6.98 13.24
CA GLY A 76 -5.90 7.85 13.14
C GLY A 76 -4.78 7.24 12.30
N VAL A 77 -5.13 6.59 11.18
CA VAL A 77 -4.13 6.00 10.27
C VAL A 77 -3.25 7.06 9.61
N SER A 78 -2.05 6.64 9.19
CA SER A 78 -1.16 7.51 8.40
C SER A 78 -1.58 7.61 6.94
N GLY A 79 -2.32 6.62 6.44
CA GLY A 79 -2.89 6.63 5.10
C GLY A 79 -3.79 5.44 4.81
N ILE A 80 -4.39 5.45 3.62
CA ILE A 80 -5.20 4.33 3.11
C ILE A 80 -4.63 3.79 1.81
N ILE A 81 -4.93 2.52 1.52
CA ILE A 81 -4.64 1.87 0.24
C ILE A 81 -5.94 1.34 -0.34
N THR A 82 -6.20 1.64 -1.62
CA THR A 82 -7.38 1.14 -2.31
C THR A 82 -7.17 1.07 -3.82
N THR A 83 -7.95 0.21 -4.48
CA THR A 83 -8.07 0.21 -5.94
C THR A 83 -9.17 1.15 -6.46
N LYS A 84 -9.99 1.71 -5.55
CA LYS A 84 -11.23 2.43 -5.90
C LYS A 84 -11.02 3.94 -5.88
N ALA A 85 -11.20 4.56 -7.04
CA ALA A 85 -11.01 6.00 -7.21
C ALA A 85 -11.90 6.87 -6.30
N HIS A 86 -13.14 6.49 -6.04
CA HIS A 86 -14.02 7.29 -5.17
C HIS A 86 -13.55 7.33 -3.72
N LEU A 87 -12.82 6.30 -3.27
CA LEU A 87 -12.24 6.26 -1.92
C LEU A 87 -10.96 7.08 -1.82
N ILE A 88 -10.19 7.18 -2.91
CA ILE A 88 -9.09 8.15 -3.05
C ILE A 88 -9.62 9.57 -2.88
N VAL A 89 -10.71 9.92 -3.59
CA VAL A 89 -11.34 11.24 -3.49
C VAL A 89 -11.82 11.51 -2.06
N ALA A 90 -12.47 10.54 -1.41
CA ALA A 90 -12.91 10.68 -0.02
C ALA A 90 -11.74 10.92 0.95
N ALA A 91 -10.66 10.15 0.85
CA ALA A 91 -9.49 10.34 1.72
C ALA A 91 -8.83 11.71 1.55
N LYS A 92 -8.75 12.21 0.31
CA LYS A 92 -8.23 13.55 0.02
C LYS A 92 -9.06 14.65 0.67
N THR A 93 -10.39 14.52 0.72
CA THR A 93 -11.24 15.50 1.43
C THR A 93 -10.99 15.55 2.93
N LEU A 94 -10.45 14.47 3.50
CA LEU A 94 -10.05 14.37 4.90
C LEU A 94 -8.56 14.66 5.11
N HIS A 95 -7.85 15.16 4.10
CA HIS A 95 -6.40 15.38 4.11
C HIS A 95 -5.57 14.15 4.50
N CYS A 96 -6.10 12.95 4.25
CA CYS A 96 -5.42 11.69 4.51
C CYS A 96 -4.64 11.24 3.28
N ARG A 97 -3.41 10.73 3.50
CA ARG A 97 -2.60 10.20 2.41
C ARG A 97 -3.24 8.96 1.79
N CYS A 98 -3.17 8.87 0.47
CA CYS A 98 -3.84 7.82 -0.28
C CYS A 98 -2.90 7.17 -1.30
N VAL A 99 -2.89 5.83 -1.26
CA VAL A 99 -2.19 4.98 -2.21
C VAL A 99 -3.24 4.35 -3.13
N GLN A 100 -3.14 4.62 -4.43
CA GLN A 100 -3.97 3.93 -5.41
C GLN A 100 -3.25 2.67 -5.90
N ARG A 101 -3.79 1.50 -5.56
CA ARG A 101 -3.28 0.22 -6.06
C ARG A 101 -3.78 -0.03 -7.47
N ILE A 102 -2.87 -0.42 -8.35
CA ILE A 102 -3.13 -0.78 -9.75
C ILE A 102 -2.56 -2.16 -10.06
N PHE A 103 -3.19 -2.86 -11.01
CA PHE A 103 -2.77 -4.19 -11.42
C PHE A 103 -2.32 -4.19 -12.88
N ALA A 104 -1.10 -4.66 -13.12
CA ALA A 104 -0.60 -4.97 -14.44
C ALA A 104 -1.11 -6.35 -14.88
N ILE A 105 -2.34 -6.36 -15.39
CA ILE A 105 -2.99 -7.56 -15.94
C ILE A 105 -2.71 -7.64 -17.44
N ASP A 106 -3.07 -6.56 -18.15
CA ASP A 106 -2.85 -6.37 -19.57
C ASP A 106 -2.67 -4.86 -19.87
N THR A 107 -2.38 -4.55 -21.13
CA THR A 107 -2.16 -3.16 -21.58
C THR A 107 -3.39 -2.27 -21.36
N ALA A 108 -4.61 -2.78 -21.57
CA ALA A 108 -5.83 -1.98 -21.45
C ALA A 108 -6.14 -1.64 -19.99
N ALA A 109 -5.94 -2.60 -19.07
CA ALA A 109 -6.06 -2.41 -17.64
C ALA A 109 -5.04 -1.36 -17.13
N LEU A 110 -3.80 -1.43 -17.61
CA LEU A 110 -2.75 -0.49 -17.23
C LEU A 110 -3.04 0.93 -17.74
N GLN A 111 -3.43 1.07 -19.02
CA GLN A 111 -3.82 2.37 -19.59
C GLN A 111 -5.02 3.00 -18.87
N THR A 112 -6.02 2.18 -18.53
CA THR A 112 -7.18 2.63 -17.75
C THR A 112 -6.74 3.11 -16.37
N SER A 113 -5.84 2.38 -15.73
CA SER A 113 -5.28 2.75 -14.43
C SER A 113 -4.55 4.09 -14.48
N PHE A 114 -3.73 4.34 -15.52
CA PHE A 114 -3.05 5.63 -15.68
C PHE A 114 -4.02 6.80 -15.84
N LYS A 115 -5.08 6.65 -16.64
CA LYS A 115 -6.12 7.68 -16.76
C LYS A 115 -6.81 7.98 -15.43
N LEU A 116 -7.06 6.95 -14.61
CA LEU A 116 -7.63 7.12 -13.28
C LEU A 116 -6.67 7.84 -12.33
N ILE A 117 -5.38 7.49 -12.38
CA ILE A 117 -4.33 8.15 -11.59
C ILE A 117 -4.22 9.64 -11.96
N GLU A 118 -4.19 9.97 -13.25
CA GLU A 118 -4.17 11.36 -13.73
C GLU A 118 -5.41 12.13 -13.26
N LYS A 119 -6.58 11.51 -13.32
CA LYS A 119 -7.84 12.15 -12.96
C LYS A 119 -8.01 12.37 -11.44
N HIS A 120 -7.62 11.39 -10.64
CA HIS A 120 -7.90 11.39 -9.20
C HIS A 120 -6.69 11.84 -8.35
N GLU A 121 -5.51 11.86 -8.95
CA GLU A 121 -4.24 12.31 -8.38
C GLU A 121 -4.00 11.77 -6.97
N PRO A 122 -3.84 10.44 -6.79
CA PRO A 122 -3.43 9.90 -5.51
C PRO A 122 -2.05 10.45 -5.10
N ASP A 123 -1.70 10.33 -3.82
CA ASP A 123 -0.38 10.73 -3.34
C ASP A 123 0.70 9.76 -3.85
N GLU A 124 0.35 8.47 -3.87
CA GLU A 124 1.24 7.38 -4.26
C GLU A 124 0.50 6.31 -5.06
N ILE A 125 1.26 5.51 -5.80
CA ILE A 125 0.73 4.42 -6.64
C ILE A 125 1.37 3.12 -6.19
N GLU A 126 0.59 2.05 -6.02
CA GLU A 126 1.13 0.70 -5.80
C GLU A 126 0.87 -0.18 -7.02
N LEU A 127 1.93 -0.51 -7.77
CA LEU A 127 1.89 -1.40 -8.93
C LEU A 127 2.11 -2.85 -8.52
N MET A 128 1.18 -3.73 -8.91
CA MET A 128 1.30 -5.18 -8.69
C MET A 128 1.11 -5.96 -10.00
N PRO A 129 1.86 -7.06 -10.24
CA PRO A 129 2.90 -7.62 -9.39
C PRO A 129 4.28 -6.94 -9.57
N GLY A 130 5.17 -7.10 -8.58
CA GLY A 130 6.48 -6.43 -8.54
C GLY A 130 7.62 -7.13 -9.27
N LEU A 131 7.37 -8.30 -9.87
CA LEU A 131 8.35 -9.03 -10.68
C LEU A 131 8.29 -8.66 -12.17
N MET A 132 8.03 -7.38 -12.47
CA MET A 132 7.84 -6.90 -13.85
C MET A 132 8.68 -5.64 -14.14
N PRO A 133 10.01 -5.75 -14.29
CA PRO A 133 10.92 -4.63 -14.52
C PRO A 133 10.49 -3.66 -15.63
N ASP A 134 10.07 -4.20 -16.78
CA ASP A 134 9.64 -3.37 -17.92
C ASP A 134 8.35 -2.60 -17.62
N VAL A 135 7.42 -3.22 -16.90
CA VAL A 135 6.15 -2.57 -16.52
C VAL A 135 6.38 -1.51 -15.46
N ILE A 136 7.30 -1.74 -14.51
CA ILE A 136 7.71 -0.72 -13.53
C ILE A 136 8.29 0.50 -14.25
N ARG A 137 9.17 0.30 -15.25
CA ARG A 137 9.73 1.40 -16.07
C ARG A 137 8.64 2.16 -16.80
N ILE A 138 7.71 1.46 -17.45
CA ILE A 138 6.57 2.07 -18.13
C ILE A 138 5.76 2.90 -17.15
N ALA A 139 5.35 2.33 -16.01
CA ALA A 139 4.59 3.04 -15.00
C ALA A 139 5.32 4.29 -14.49
N LYS A 140 6.61 4.20 -14.18
CA LYS A 140 7.43 5.34 -13.73
C LYS A 140 7.55 6.43 -14.79
N SER A 141 7.60 6.08 -16.08
CA SER A 141 7.61 7.10 -17.15
C SER A 141 6.27 7.84 -17.32
N HIS A 142 5.16 7.23 -16.87
CA HIS A 142 3.82 7.80 -16.97
C HIS A 142 3.41 8.67 -15.77
N THR A 143 4.19 8.68 -14.68
CA THR A 143 3.82 9.42 -13.46
C THR A 143 5.04 9.92 -12.69
N GLN A 144 4.93 11.12 -12.13
CA GLN A 144 5.92 11.68 -11.20
C GLN A 144 5.61 11.34 -9.73
N LYS A 145 4.51 10.62 -9.48
CA LYS A 145 4.12 10.18 -8.14
C LYS A 145 5.09 9.11 -7.62
N THR A 146 5.15 8.96 -6.30
CA THR A 146 5.85 7.86 -5.66
C THR A 146 5.26 6.53 -6.14
N LEU A 147 6.11 5.65 -6.66
CA LEU A 147 5.77 4.35 -7.17
C LEU A 147 6.24 3.27 -6.20
N ILE A 148 5.28 2.67 -5.49
CA ILE A 148 5.48 1.43 -4.74
C ILE A 148 5.25 0.28 -5.72
N THR A 149 6.03 -0.78 -5.60
CA THR A 149 5.70 -2.05 -6.27
C THR A 149 5.71 -3.21 -5.30
N GLY A 150 4.84 -4.19 -5.53
CA GLY A 150 4.72 -5.31 -4.60
C GLY A 150 4.07 -6.54 -5.20
N GLY A 151 4.04 -7.60 -4.39
CA GLY A 151 3.52 -8.91 -4.81
C GLY A 151 4.60 -9.77 -5.46
N LEU A 152 4.59 -11.06 -5.09
CA LEU A 152 5.53 -12.11 -5.53
C LEU A 152 7.02 -11.90 -5.16
N ILE A 153 7.38 -10.81 -4.47
CA ILE A 153 8.74 -10.57 -3.97
C ILE A 153 9.08 -11.55 -2.84
N ARG A 154 10.23 -12.23 -2.98
CA ARG A 154 10.72 -13.29 -2.08
C ARG A 154 12.24 -13.26 -1.85
N SER A 155 12.98 -12.34 -2.48
CA SER A 155 14.43 -12.25 -2.32
C SER A 155 14.93 -10.81 -2.45
N GLU A 156 16.10 -10.53 -1.87
CA GLU A 156 16.75 -9.21 -1.96
C GLU A 156 17.05 -8.83 -3.41
N ARG A 157 17.50 -9.80 -4.24
CA ARG A 157 17.73 -9.58 -5.68
C ARG A 157 16.48 -9.04 -6.39
N GLN A 158 15.30 -9.56 -6.06
CA GLN A 158 14.04 -9.10 -6.66
C GLN A 158 13.68 -7.68 -6.19
N VAL A 159 13.98 -7.34 -4.92
CA VAL A 159 13.84 -5.97 -4.42
C VAL A 159 14.74 -5.02 -5.21
N GLU A 160 16.03 -5.35 -5.31
CA GLU A 160 17.02 -4.54 -6.02
C GLU A 160 16.63 -4.33 -7.48
N GLN A 161 16.17 -5.38 -8.16
CA GLN A 161 15.71 -5.29 -9.54
C GLN A 161 14.48 -4.37 -9.70
N ALA A 162 13.54 -4.43 -8.77
CA ALA A 162 12.37 -3.57 -8.77
C ALA A 162 12.75 -2.09 -8.58
N LEU A 163 13.62 -1.80 -7.59
CA LEU A 163 14.13 -0.45 -7.32
C LEU A 163 14.93 0.09 -8.52
N ALA A 164 15.84 -0.72 -9.07
CA ALA A 164 16.62 -0.36 -10.26
C ALA A 164 15.74 -0.13 -11.51
N SER A 165 14.52 -0.66 -11.52
CA SER A 165 13.56 -0.45 -12.61
C SER A 165 12.70 0.81 -12.44
N GLY A 166 12.86 1.55 -11.34
CA GLY A 166 12.19 2.83 -11.11
C GLY A 166 11.16 2.85 -9.98
N ALA A 167 11.00 1.74 -9.24
CA ALA A 167 10.20 1.77 -8.01
C ALA A 167 10.91 2.59 -6.93
N ASP A 168 10.16 3.42 -6.21
CA ASP A 168 10.67 4.20 -5.09
C ASP A 168 10.68 3.39 -3.78
N TYR A 169 9.76 2.42 -3.66
CA TYR A 169 9.65 1.48 -2.54
C TYR A 169 9.18 0.11 -3.03
N VAL A 170 9.48 -0.93 -2.25
CA VAL A 170 8.98 -2.29 -2.48
C VAL A 170 8.13 -2.76 -1.31
N SER A 171 6.87 -3.09 -1.57
CA SER A 171 6.00 -3.72 -0.59
C SER A 171 6.07 -5.25 -0.70
N THR A 172 6.17 -5.94 0.43
CA THR A 172 6.27 -7.41 0.43
C THR A 172 5.61 -8.02 1.65
N GLY A 173 4.94 -9.15 1.45
CA GLY A 173 4.41 -9.99 2.53
C GLY A 173 5.42 -10.99 3.10
N TYR A 174 6.66 -11.01 2.58
CA TYR A 174 7.68 -11.97 2.98
C TYR A 174 8.53 -11.45 4.14
N GLU A 175 8.26 -11.96 5.34
CA GLU A 175 8.83 -11.50 6.61
C GLU A 175 10.36 -11.46 6.64
N ALA A 176 11.04 -12.38 5.96
CA ALA A 176 12.50 -12.40 5.90
C ALA A 176 13.12 -11.14 5.26
N LEU A 177 12.32 -10.34 4.54
CA LEU A 177 12.76 -9.09 3.91
C LEU A 177 12.42 -7.84 4.73
N TRP A 178 11.63 -7.96 5.79
CA TRP A 178 11.23 -6.84 6.65
C TRP A 178 12.35 -6.37 7.59
#